data_AF-A0A947XZA4-F1
#
_entry.id   AF-A0A947XZA4-F1
#
_cell.length_a   1.000
_cell.length_b   1.000
_cell.length_c   1.000
_cell.angle_alpha   90.00
_cell.angle_beta   90.00
_cell.angle_gamma   90.00
#
_symmetry.space_group_name_H-M   'P 1'
#
loop_
_entity.id
_entity.type
_entity.pdbx_description
1 polymer ?
#
loop_
_entity_poly.entity_id
_entity_poly.type
_entity_poly.pdbx_seq_one_letter_code
_entity_poly.pdbx_strand_id
1 'polypeptide(L)'
;TGNLPRCLPESLAARVDPASWTRPPLFDWLQQAGNVEPDEMLRTFNCGIGMCVVVSATDAAAAMAHLTASGETVWQIGEIVARPDGAEQVIYS
;
A
#
# COMPACT_ATOMS: atom_id res chain seq x y z
N THR A 1 3.11 3.11 -14.30
CA THR A 1 3.67 2.65 -13.02
C THR A 1 2.91 3.30 -11.87
N GLY A 2 2.61 2.54 -10.82
CA GLY A 2 1.98 3.06 -9.60
C GLY A 2 2.89 4.00 -8.81
N ASN A 3 2.40 4.53 -7.68
CA ASN A 3 3.15 5.49 -6.87
C ASN A 3 4.26 4.82 -6.03
N LEU A 4 3.98 3.67 -5.42
CA LEU A 4 4.89 2.99 -4.49
C LEU A 4 6.24 2.57 -5.12
N PRO A 5 6.31 2.05 -6.37
CA PRO A 5 7.60 1.71 -7.00
C PRO A 5 8.57 2.87 -7.19
N ARG A 6 8.10 4.13 -7.19
CA ARG A 6 8.95 5.30 -7.48
C ARG A 6 10.02 5.56 -6.42
N CYS A 7 9.86 5.00 -5.22
CA CYS A 7 10.85 5.11 -4.14
C CYS A 7 11.68 3.83 -3.94
N LEU A 8 11.50 2.79 -4.76
CA LEU A 8 12.16 1.50 -4.59
C LEU A 8 13.25 1.26 -5.64
N PRO A 9 14.43 0.74 -5.26
CA PRO A 9 15.41 0.19 -6.19
C PRO A 9 14.81 -0.92 -7.06
N GLU A 10 15.35 -1.11 -8.27
CA GLU A 10 14.84 -2.10 -9.24
C GLU A 10 14.85 -3.55 -8.72
N SER A 11 15.79 -3.87 -7.83
CA SER A 11 15.96 -5.19 -7.21
C SER A 11 15.00 -5.47 -6.05
N LEU A 12 14.18 -4.50 -5.66
CA LEU A 12 13.25 -4.61 -4.54
C LEU A 12 11.81 -4.47 -5.00
N ALA A 13 10.90 -5.12 -4.27
CA ALA A 13 9.47 -5.03 -4.45
C ALA A 13 8.76 -4.81 -3.11
N ALA A 14 7.62 -4.13 -3.13
CA ALA A 14 6.71 -4.07 -2.00
C ALA A 14 5.73 -5.23 -2.06
N ARG A 15 5.73 -6.09 -1.04
CA ARG A 15 4.67 -7.06 -0.81
C ARG A 15 3.60 -6.40 0.06
N VAL A 16 2.41 -6.20 -0.50
CA VAL A 16 1.30 -5.47 0.13
C VAL A 16 0.16 -6.42 0.41
N ASP A 17 -0.41 -6.35 1.62
CA ASP A 17 -1.61 -7.09 2.01
C ASP A 17 -2.82 -6.14 2.00
N PRO A 18 -3.74 -6.22 1.01
CA PRO A 18 -4.93 -5.39 0.96
C PRO A 18 -5.88 -5.54 2.15
N ALA A 19 -5.79 -6.64 2.91
CA ALA A 19 -6.61 -6.87 4.10
C ALA A 19 -6.07 -6.18 5.36
N SER A 20 -4.88 -5.57 5.28
CA SER A 20 -4.20 -4.92 6.42
C SER A 20 -4.76 -3.54 6.80
N TRP A 21 -5.65 -2.96 5.98
CA TRP A 21 -6.36 -1.73 6.30
C TRP A 21 -7.84 -1.80 5.92
N THR A 22 -8.64 -0.96 6.57
CA THR A 22 -10.05 -0.83 6.20
C THR A 22 -10.18 0.11 5.00
N ARG A 23 -10.58 -0.44 3.85
CA ARG A 23 -10.95 0.35 2.68
C ARG A 23 -12.16 1.25 3.00
N PRO A 24 -12.10 2.57 2.73
CA PRO A 24 -13.26 3.43 2.96
C PRO A 24 -14.47 3.04 2.10
N PRO A 25 -15.71 3.06 2.63
CA PRO A 25 -16.92 2.63 1.90
C PRO A 25 -17.18 3.37 0.58
N LEU A 26 -16.63 4.58 0.43
CA LEU A 26 -16.67 5.34 -0.82
C LEU A 26 -16.08 4.53 -1.99
N PHE A 27 -15.01 3.78 -1.77
CA PHE A 27 -14.38 2.97 -2.82
C PHE A 27 -15.20 1.72 -3.15
N ASP A 28 -15.92 1.16 -2.19
CA ASP A 28 -16.87 0.07 -2.46
C ASP A 28 -18.00 0.56 -3.39
N TRP A 29 -18.54 1.75 -3.08
CA TRP A 29 -19.56 2.37 -3.91
C TRP A 29 -19.03 2.71 -5.31
N LEU A 30 -17.82 3.30 -5.42
CA LEU A 30 -17.20 3.62 -6.70
C LEU A 30 -16.99 2.37 -7.56
N GLN A 31 -16.50 1.28 -6.94
CA GLN A 31 -16.29 0.01 -7.62
C GLN A 31 -17.60 -0.54 -8.20
N GLN A 32 -18.66 -0.57 -7.39
CA GLN A 32 -19.96 -1.09 -7.78
C GLN A 32 -20.65 -0.20 -8.83
N ALA A 33 -20.65 1.11 -8.62
CA ALA A 33 -21.31 2.06 -9.52
C ALA A 33 -20.60 2.17 -10.88
N GLY A 34 -19.27 2.03 -10.90
CA GLY A 34 -18.46 2.08 -12.11
C GLY A 34 -18.23 0.72 -12.78
N ASN A 35 -18.68 -0.38 -12.18
CA ASN A 35 -18.37 -1.75 -12.59
C ASN A 35 -16.86 -1.96 -12.83
N VAL A 36 -16.05 -1.53 -11.86
CA VAL A 36 -14.58 -1.55 -11.94
C VAL A 36 -14.03 -2.85 -11.36
N GLU A 37 -13.12 -3.50 -12.08
CA GLU A 37 -12.43 -4.70 -11.59
C GLU A 37 -11.59 -4.38 -10.33
N PRO A 38 -11.47 -5.31 -9.36
CA PRO A 38 -10.72 -5.09 -8.12
C PRO A 38 -9.27 -4.61 -8.35
N ASP A 39 -8.56 -5.22 -9.31
CA ASP A 39 -7.17 -4.87 -9.62
C ASP A 39 -7.07 -3.46 -10.20
N GLU A 40 -8.07 -3.04 -10.98
CA GLU A 40 -8.11 -1.70 -11.57
C GLU A 40 -8.40 -0.63 -10.51
N MET A 41 -9.16 -0.98 -9.46
CA MET A 41 -9.36 -0.09 -8.31
C MET A 41 -8.02 0.26 -7.64
N LEU A 42 -7.15 -0.73 -7.41
CA LEU A 42 -5.84 -0.53 -6.78
C LEU A 42 -4.82 0.19 -7.69
N ARG A 43 -4.99 0.09 -9.01
CA ARG A 43 -4.15 0.81 -9.98
C ARG A 43 -4.57 2.27 -10.15
N THR A 44 -5.86 2.56 -10.03
CA THR A 44 -6.45 3.88 -10.34
C THR A 44 -6.64 4.74 -9.10
N PHE A 45 -7.08 4.14 -7.99
CA PHE A 45 -7.44 4.84 -6.77
C PHE A 45 -6.48 4.50 -5.63
N ASN A 46 -6.43 5.37 -4.62
CA ASN A 46 -5.62 5.15 -3.43
C ASN A 46 -6.22 4.09 -2.48
N CYS A 47 -7.51 3.76 -2.64
CA CYS A 47 -8.25 2.79 -1.83
C CYS A 47 -8.12 2.99 -0.30
N GLY A 48 -7.88 4.22 0.16
CA GLY A 48 -7.70 4.56 1.57
C GLY A 48 -6.27 4.84 2.00
N ILE A 49 -5.27 4.60 1.15
CA ILE A 49 -3.85 4.85 1.47
C ILE A 49 -3.34 6.07 0.71
N GLY A 50 -3.36 7.24 1.37
CA GLY A 50 -2.90 8.49 0.78
C GLY A 50 -1.38 8.64 0.68
N MET A 51 -0.64 7.96 1.57
CA MET A 51 0.82 8.03 1.66
C MET A 51 1.37 6.68 2.11
N CYS A 52 2.50 6.27 1.52
CA CYS A 52 3.28 5.13 1.97
C CYS A 52 4.62 5.61 2.51
N VAL A 53 5.01 5.11 3.69
CA VAL A 53 6.32 5.38 4.29
C VAL A 53 7.06 4.06 4.42
N VAL A 54 8.28 3.99 3.87
CA VAL A 54 9.15 2.81 3.95
C VAL A 54 10.24 3.10 4.97
N VAL A 55 10.29 2.28 6.03
CA VAL A 55 11.28 2.37 7.10
C VAL A 55 11.90 1.00 7.36
N SER A 56 12.98 0.97 8.15
CA SER A 56 13.55 -0.29 8.62
C SER A 56 12.54 -1.03 9.50
N ALA A 57 12.61 -2.37 9.55
CA ALA A 57 11.73 -3.16 10.39
C ALA A 57 11.87 -2.82 11.88
N THR A 58 13.05 -2.39 12.32
CA THR A 58 13.30 -1.97 13.71
C THR A 58 12.67 -0.63 14.06
N ASP A 59 12.49 0.25 13.06
CA ASP A 59 11.91 1.59 13.26
C ASP A 59 10.39 1.62 13.03
N ALA A 60 9.80 0.55 12.46
CA ALA A 60 8.39 0.50 12.07
C ALA A 60 7.44 0.86 13.23
N ALA A 61 7.61 0.23 14.40
CA ALA A 61 6.77 0.49 15.56
C ALA A 61 6.89 1.94 16.06
N ALA A 62 8.10 2.49 16.09
CA ALA A 62 8.33 3.88 16.51
C ALA A 62 7.70 4.87 15.52
N ALA A 63 7.90 4.66 14.21
CA ALA A 63 7.31 5.49 13.16
C ALA A 63 5.78 5.49 13.23
N MET A 64 5.16 4.31 13.37
CA MET A 64 3.72 4.18 13.53
C MET A 64 3.20 4.93 14.77
N ALA A 65 3.88 4.81 15.91
CA ALA A 65 3.51 5.50 17.14
C ALA A 65 3.60 7.03 16.98
N HIS A 66 4.66 7.55 16.37
CA HIS A 66 4.82 8.98 16.13
C HIS A 66 3.76 9.57 15.20
N LEU A 67 3.46 8.88 14.09
CA LEU A 67 2.43 9.31 13.14
C LEU A 67 1.03 9.26 13.78
N THR A 68 0.73 8.19 14.52
CA THR A 68 -0.54 8.07 15.25
C THR A 68 -0.69 9.18 16.30
N ALA A 69 0.37 9.47 17.06
CA ALA A 69 0.37 10.56 18.03
C ALA A 69 0.22 11.95 17.38
N SER A 70 0.52 12.07 16.09
CA SER A 70 0.34 13.30 15.31
C SER A 70 -1.08 13.42 14.71
N GLY A 71 -1.96 12.44 14.96
CA GLY A 71 -3.35 12.44 14.52
C GLY A 71 -3.63 11.64 13.24
N GLU A 72 -2.64 10.93 12.71
CA GLU A 72 -2.80 10.12 11.50
C GLU A 72 -3.39 8.74 11.81
N THR A 73 -4.13 8.18 10.84
CA THR A 73 -4.50 6.75 10.87
C THR A 73 -3.42 5.96 10.16
N VAL A 74 -2.73 5.08 10.87
CA VAL A 74 -1.55 4.37 10.35
C VAL A 74 -1.79 2.87 10.33
N TRP A 75 -1.42 2.23 9.23
CA TRP A 75 -1.49 0.79 9.04
C TRP A 75 -0.12 0.25 8.64
N GLN A 76 0.26 -0.91 9.16
CA GLN A 76 1.37 -1.68 8.59
C GLN A 76 0.81 -2.46 7.40
N ILE A 77 1.05 -1.95 6.19
CA ILE A 77 0.40 -2.47 4.98
C ILE A 77 1.15 -3.60 4.26
N GLY A 78 2.36 -3.91 4.71
CA GLY A 78 3.22 -4.87 4.05
C GLY A 78 4.70 -4.71 4.40
N GLU A 79 5.55 -5.17 3.50
CA GLU A 79 7.01 -5.18 3.68
C GLU A 79 7.75 -5.07 2.34
N ILE A 80 9.04 -4.70 2.41
CA ILE A 80 9.92 -4.69 1.24
C ILE A 80 10.68 -6.01 1.17
N VAL A 81 10.63 -6.65 0.01
CA VAL A 81 11.27 -7.94 -0.27
C VAL A 81 12.20 -7.83 -1.48
N ALA A 82 13.11 -8.82 -1.62
CA ALA A 82 13.81 -9.01 -2.88
C ALA A 82 12.80 -9.27 -4.00
N ARG A 83 12.94 -8.56 -5.12
CA ARG A 83 12.04 -8.70 -6.25
C ARG A 83 12.29 -10.04 -6.96
N PRO A 84 11.28 -10.91 -7.10
CA PRO A 84 11.40 -12.11 -7.91
C PRO A 84 11.61 -11.76 -9.39
N ASP A 85 12.33 -12.61 -10.13
CA ASP A 85 12.57 -12.39 -11.56
C ASP A 85 11.25 -12.26 -12.33
N GLY A 86 11.15 -11.18 -13.12
CA GLY A 86 9.97 -10.88 -13.94
C GLY A 86 8.74 -10.38 -13.17
N ALA A 87 8.76 -10.31 -11.84
CA ALA A 87 7.65 -9.78 -11.05
C ALA A 87 7.51 -8.26 -11.17
N GLU A 88 6.32 -7.71 -10.91
CA GLU A 88 6.15 -6.27 -10.70
C GLU A 88 6.82 -5.83 -9.37
N GLN A 89 7.10 -4.52 -9.22
CA GLN A 89 7.64 -3.97 -7.97
C GLN A 89 6.58 -3.80 -6.87
N VAL A 90 5.30 -4.10 -7.15
CA VAL A 90 4.25 -4.25 -6.15
C VAL A 90 3.63 -5.62 -6.32
N ILE A 91 3.61 -6.40 -5.26
CA ILE A 91 3.07 -7.76 -5.22
C ILE A 91 1.96 -7.77 -4.18
N TYR A 92 0.73 -8.01 -4.61
CA TYR A 92 -0.41 -8.15 -3.70
C TYR A 92 -0.48 -9.60 -3.22
N SER A 93 -0.56 -9.79 -1.90
CA SER A 93 -0.72 -11.10 -1.25
C SER A 93 -2.14 -11.33 -0.75
#